data_AF-A0A0H4A298-F1
#
_entry.id   AF-A0A0H4A298-F1
#
_cell.length_a   1.000
_cell.length_b   1.000
_cell.length_c   1.000
_cell.angle_alpha   90.00
_cell.angle_beta   90.00
_cell.angle_gamma   90.00
#
_symmetry.space_group_name_H-M   'P 1'
#
loop_
_entity.id
_entity.type
_entity.pdbx_description
1 polymer ?
#
loop_
_entity_poly.entity_id
_entity_poly.type
_entity_poly.pdbx_seq_one_letter_code
_entity_poly.pdbx_strand_id
1 'polypeptide(L)' 'MVVEDIARQLSSGEVNIAGVMCESYLLGGNQKLGNGSLNYGQSITDECLSWEDTLIFLDHLNAAMLKKVSTQPTLTEYI' A
#
# COMPACT_ATOMS: atom_id res chain seq x y z
N MET A 1 -5.79 -7.64 -3.82
CA MET A 1 -5.48 -6.99 -2.51
C MET A 1 -6.35 -5.75 -2.31
N VAL A 2 -6.55 -5.27 -1.06
CA VAL A 2 -7.30 -4.01 -0.79
C VAL A 2 -6.71 -2.81 -1.57
N VAL A 3 -5.38 -2.78 -1.72
CA VAL A 3 -4.68 -1.72 -2.45
C VAL A 3 -5.08 -1.60 -3.93
N GLU A 4 -5.48 -2.69 -4.58
CA GLU A 4 -5.90 -2.66 -5.99
C GLU A 4 -7.22 -1.90 -6.17
N ASP A 5 -8.13 -2.02 -5.20
CA ASP A 5 -9.39 -1.29 -5.22
C ASP A 5 -9.15 0.21 -4.95
N ILE A 6 -8.30 0.53 -3.98
CA ILE A 6 -7.90 1.92 -3.70
C ILE A 6 -7.18 2.52 -4.91
N ALA A 7 -6.24 1.80 -5.52
CA ALA A 7 -5.54 2.21 -6.73
C ALA A 7 -6.51 2.49 -7.88
N ARG A 8 -7.57 1.66 -8.02
CA ARG A 8 -8.63 1.90 -9.00
C ARG A 8 -9.36 3.22 -8.71
N GLN A 9 -9.80 3.44 -7.47
CA GLN A 9 -10.48 4.68 -7.08
C GLN A 9 -9.61 5.92 -7.36
N LEU A 10 -8.35 5.89 -6.94
CA LEU A 10 -7.37 6.97 -7.18
C LEU A 10 -7.19 7.24 -8.68
N SER A 11 -7.01 6.20 -9.47
CA SER A 11 -6.80 6.31 -10.92
C SER A 11 -8.05 6.76 -11.70
N SER A 12 -9.24 6.55 -11.12
CA SER A 12 -10.52 7.04 -11.64
C SER A 12 -10.83 8.48 -11.24
N GLY A 13 -9.93 9.15 -10.53
CA GLY A 13 -10.05 10.57 -10.19
C GLY A 13 -10.49 10.87 -8.76
N GLU A 14 -10.69 9.88 -7.89
CA GLU A 14 -11.08 10.11 -6.48
C GLU A 14 -10.08 11.03 -5.76
N VAL A 15 -10.56 12.13 -5.18
CA VAL A 15 -9.73 13.20 -4.57
C VAL A 15 -9.79 13.24 -3.04
N ASN A 16 -10.70 12.51 -2.42
CA ASN A 16 -10.93 12.56 -0.97
C ASN A 16 -10.12 11.52 -0.19
N ILE A 17 -9.44 10.59 -0.86
CA ILE A 17 -8.52 9.65 -0.22
C ILE A 17 -7.18 10.35 0.01
N ALA A 18 -6.92 10.74 1.27
CA ALA A 18 -5.68 11.43 1.65
C ALA A 18 -4.48 10.49 1.80
N GLY A 19 -4.72 9.20 2.09
CA GLY A 19 -3.65 8.24 2.32
C GLY A 19 -4.19 6.85 2.67
N VAL A 20 -3.27 5.89 2.78
CA VAL A 20 -3.54 4.52 3.18
C VAL A 20 -2.55 4.07 4.24
N MET A 21 -2.94 3.09 5.04
CA MET A 21 -2.07 2.42 6.00
C MET A 21 -1.94 0.96 5.60
N CYS A 22 -0.74 0.39 5.72
CA CYS A 22 -0.50 -1.03 5.60
C CYS A 22 0.44 -1.50 6.71
N GLU A 23 0.19 -2.70 7.24
CA GLU A 23 1.08 -3.36 8.17
C GLU A 23 2.02 -4.27 7.36
N SER A 24 3.31 -4.00 7.46
CA SER A 24 4.36 -4.71 6.71
C SER A 24 5.53 -5.05 7.61
N TYR A 25 6.19 -6.15 7.30
CA TYR A 25 7.38 -6.60 8.00
C TYR A 25 8.29 -7.37 7.04
N LEU A 26 9.47 -7.81 7.50
CA LEU A 26 10.43 -8.49 6.62
C LEU A 26 9.83 -9.79 6.04
N LEU A 27 9.25 -10.61 6.92
CA LEU A 27 8.55 -11.85 6.62
C LEU A 27 7.05 -11.64 6.84
N GLY A 28 6.25 -12.16 5.92
CA GLY A 28 4.79 -12.04 5.99
C GLY A 28 4.16 -12.89 7.10
N GLY A 29 2.89 -12.58 7.40
CA GLY A 29 2.10 -13.23 8.42
C GLY A 29 2.49 -12.80 9.84
N ASN A 30 2.25 -13.69 10.81
CA ASN A 30 2.67 -13.51 12.19
C ASN A 30 3.24 -14.81 12.78
N GLN A 31 3.77 -14.70 13.99
CA GLN A 31 4.25 -15.82 14.80
C GLN A 31 3.75 -15.66 16.24
N LYS A 32 3.60 -16.78 16.95
CA LYS A 32 3.21 -16.76 18.36
C LYS A 32 4.44 -16.66 19.26
N LEU A 33 4.30 -15.92 20.36
CA LEU A 33 5.26 -15.95 21.45
C LEU A 33 5.28 -17.35 22.08
N GLY A 34 6.48 -17.90 22.27
CA GLY A 34 6.69 -19.20 22.88
C GLY A 34 8.11 -19.34 23.41
N ASN A 35 8.45 -20.51 23.94
CA ASN A 35 9.75 -20.77 24.56
C ASN A 35 10.88 -21.02 23.53
N GLY A 36 10.57 -20.99 22.23
CA GLY A 36 11.53 -21.16 21.14
C GLY A 36 12.08 -19.84 20.62
N SER A 37 13.11 -19.91 19.77
CA SER A 37 13.61 -18.75 19.04
C SER A 37 12.55 -18.21 18.08
N LEU A 38 12.39 -16.89 18.06
CA LEU A 38 11.50 -16.21 17.11
C LEU A 38 12.19 -16.05 15.76
N ASN A 39 11.41 -16.11 14.68
CA ASN A 39 11.86 -15.72 13.36
C ASN A 39 12.15 -14.22 13.38
N TYR A 40 13.38 -13.84 13.08
CA TYR A 40 13.73 -12.44 12.91
C TYR A 40 12.92 -11.85 11.75
N GLY A 41 12.33 -10.67 11.98
CA GLY A 41 11.57 -10.01 10.94
C GLY A 41 10.20 -10.62 10.66
N GLN A 42 9.57 -11.37 11.58
CA GLN A 42 8.14 -11.75 11.51
C GLN A 42 7.33 -11.16 12.69
N SER A 43 6.14 -10.62 12.43
CA SER A 43 5.30 -9.94 13.45
C SER A 43 4.87 -10.91 14.56
N ILE A 44 4.78 -10.44 15.81
CA ILE A 44 4.24 -11.22 16.95
C ILE A 44 2.80 -10.84 17.32
N THR A 45 2.24 -9.82 16.64
CA THR A 45 0.89 -9.31 16.85
C THR A 45 0.02 -9.66 15.63
N ASP A 46 -0.33 -8.66 14.84
CA ASP A 46 -1.16 -8.78 13.66
C ASP A 46 -0.36 -9.28 12.46
N GLU A 47 -1.04 -9.93 11.52
CA GLU A 47 -0.42 -10.45 10.30
C GLU A 47 -0.01 -9.31 9.39
N CYS A 48 1.28 -9.28 9.02
CA CYS A 48 1.82 -8.24 8.14
C CYS A 48 2.07 -8.77 6.72
N LEU A 49 2.10 -7.86 5.76
CA LEU A 49 2.67 -8.13 4.44
C LEU A 49 4.16 -8.46 4.55
N SER A 50 4.64 -9.33 3.65
CA SER A 50 6.08 -9.52 3.46
C SER A 50 6.73 -8.27 2.83
N TRP A 51 8.06 -8.22 2.83
CA TRP A 51 8.78 -7.17 2.12
C TRP A 51 8.46 -7.16 0.62
N GLU A 52 8.40 -8.35 -0.01
CA GLU A 52 8.07 -8.51 -1.42
C GLU A 52 6.66 -8.00 -1.74
N ASP A 53 5.67 -8.36 -0.90
CA ASP A 53 4.30 -7.89 -1.07
C ASP A 53 4.16 -6.38 -0.80
N THR A 54 5.02 -5.82 0.06
CA THR A 54 5.08 -4.37 0.32
C THR A 54 5.56 -3.61 -0.91
N LEU A 55 6.53 -4.13 -1.64
CA LEU A 55 6.97 -3.53 -2.91
C LEU A 55 5.83 -3.53 -3.93
N ILE A 56 5.11 -4.66 -4.08
CA ILE A 56 3.95 -4.77 -4.97
C ILE A 56 2.85 -3.79 -4.55
N PHE A 57 2.58 -3.66 -3.24
CA PHE A 57 1.62 -2.71 -2.69
C PHE A 57 1.96 -1.27 -3.08
N LEU A 58 3.23 -0.87 -2.93
CA LEU A 58 3.69 0.47 -3.29
C LEU A 58 3.65 0.71 -4.80
N ASP A 59 3.97 -0.29 -5.61
CA ASP A 59 3.92 -0.21 -7.07
C ASP A 59 2.49 0.03 -7.57
N HIS A 60 1.48 -0.61 -6.97
CA HIS A 60 0.08 -0.35 -7.29
C HIS A 60 -0.34 1.10 -7.02
N LEU A 61 0.07 1.66 -5.89
CA LEU A 61 -0.23 3.06 -5.55
C LEU A 61 0.51 4.03 -6.48
N ASN A 62 1.79 3.78 -6.74
CA ASN A 62 2.59 4.60 -7.65
C ASN A 62 1.98 4.63 -9.06
N ALA A 63 1.64 3.46 -9.62
CA ALA A 63 1.01 3.36 -10.93
C ALA A 63 -0.32 4.14 -11.00
N ALA A 64 -1.15 4.06 -9.95
CA ALA A 64 -2.41 4.81 -9.88
C ALA A 64 -2.18 6.33 -9.83
N MET A 65 -1.21 6.79 -9.05
CA MET A 65 -0.90 8.23 -8.93
C MET A 65 -0.34 8.81 -10.23
N LEU A 66 0.56 8.09 -10.92
CA LEU A 66 1.06 8.51 -12.23
C LEU A 66 -0.07 8.67 -13.25
N LYS A 67 -1.04 7.74 -13.26
CA LYS A 67 -2.22 7.85 -14.12
C LYS A 67 -3.13 9.02 -13.71
N LYS A 68 -3.34 9.25 -12.42
CA LYS A 68 -4.17 10.36 -11.90
C LYS A 68 -3.60 11.72 -12.29
N VAL A 69 -2.28 11.91 -12.21
CA VAL A 69 -1.61 13.16 -12.61
C VAL A 69 -1.79 13.44 -14.11
N SER A 70 -1.77 12.39 -14.94
CA SER A 70 -1.96 12.54 -16.39
C SER A 70 -3.39 12.96 -16.81
N THR A 71 -4.37 12.83 -15.93
CA THR A 71 -5.80 13.06 -16.25
C THR A 71 -6.38 14.31 -15.57
N GLN A 72 -5.63 15.02 -14.72
CA GLN A 72 -6.09 16.29 -14.15
C GLN A 72 -5.79 17.46 -15.11
N PRO A 73 -6.77 18.36 -15.36
CA PRO A 73 -6.52 19.56 -16.14
C PRO A 73 -5.50 20.44 -15.41
N THR A 74 -4.49 20.91 -16.15
CA THR A 74 -3.52 21.87 -15.62
C THR A 74 -4.25 23.14 -15.18
N LEU A 75 -3.81 23.78 -14.10
CA LEU A 75 -4.34 25.07 -13.58
C LEU A 75 -4.31 26.23 -14.61
N THR A 76 -3.82 25.99 -15.83
CA THR A 76 -3.78 26.91 -16.96
C THR A 76 -5.12 27.11 -17.69
N GLU A 77 -6.18 26.37 -17.36
CA GLU A 77 -7.50 26.51 -18.04
C GLU A 77 -8.50 27.43 -17.32
N TYR A 78 -8.11 28.07 -16.21
CA TYR A 78 -8.98 28.96 -15.41
C TYR A 78 -8.51 30.43 -15.37
N ILE A 79 -7.62 30.85 -16.26
CA ILE A 79 -7.23 32.25 -16.51
C ILE A 79 -7.30 32.50 -18.01
#